data_AF-A0A8U0A316-F1
#
_entry.id   AF-A0A8U0A316-F1
#
_cell.length_a   1.000
_cell.length_b   1.000
_cell.length_c   1.000
_cell.angle_alpha   90.00
_cell.angle_beta   90.00
_cell.angle_gamma   90.00
#
_symmetry.space_group_name_H-M   'P 1'
#
loop_
_entity.id
_entity.type
_entity.pdbx_description
1 polymer ?
#
loop_
_entity_poly.entity_id
_entity_poly.type
_entity_poly.pdbx_seq_one_letter_code
_entity_poly.pdbx_strand_id
1 'polypeptide(L)'
;MTAFDDRVLVFEDIDENFKDIRAPLEEELLDELSLQRFDHDTPFDTDGVMDELENRVKSPHFPLLIVLDYDLTAASNQVRREHVRQLCEDHDLPLCIYHRIDSGLEDERRVKVYEEDRIKINPSKGPEEVARDAANIAKGFNQIRNSFADALGTESQPAIPEILDAPRGVRGKLDQYSWGNPGALMGGGPDMNRDDLIRRSTTHLGYWIHNELLEFPGALLNPIALAAYLNVDHESFCEALAYQEPFNNALYEGPFSELGRWWWTPKVDKIRAEHMTDTDTEMPLGQTIFRRLELPEIEQAVCHDGESENHEDARYYCIIKEKSVCEEHSKNPEGWIPMGATRSRISRDELARLEPWTLS
;
A
#
# COMPACT_ATOMS: atom_id res chain seq x y z
N MET A 1 -14.99 3.30 25.28
CA MET A 1 -14.75 4.31 24.25
C MET A 1 -13.94 3.62 23.18
N THR A 2 -14.09 4.01 21.92
CA THR A 2 -13.41 3.38 20.79
C THR A 2 -12.33 4.35 20.29
N ALA A 3 -11.16 3.82 19.93
CA ALA A 3 -10.00 4.58 19.45
C ALA A 3 -10.32 5.48 18.24
N PHE A 4 -11.26 5.01 17.42
CA PHE A 4 -11.89 5.69 16.31
C PHE A 4 -13.41 5.46 16.41
N ASP A 5 -14.20 6.26 15.72
CA ASP A 5 -15.52 5.80 15.28
C ASP A 5 -15.46 5.21 13.86
N ASP A 6 -16.56 4.66 13.39
CA ASP A 6 -16.66 3.99 12.08
C ASP A 6 -16.85 4.99 10.93
N ARG A 7 -16.41 6.24 11.08
CA ARG A 7 -16.56 7.27 10.05
C ARG A 7 -15.36 7.33 9.11
N VAL A 8 -15.65 7.45 7.82
CA VAL A 8 -14.73 7.96 6.80
C VAL A 8 -15.10 9.41 6.53
N LEU A 9 -14.18 10.32 6.82
CA LEU A 9 -14.41 11.76 6.70
C LEU A 9 -13.74 12.31 5.44
N VAL A 10 -14.53 12.84 4.51
CA VAL A 10 -14.05 13.39 3.24
C VAL A 10 -13.94 14.90 3.30
N PHE A 11 -12.75 15.42 3.03
CA PHE A 11 -12.49 16.84 2.76
C PHE A 11 -12.48 17.06 1.25
N GLU A 12 -13.61 17.54 0.74
CA GLU A 12 -13.82 17.91 -0.67
C GLU A 12 -14.65 19.19 -0.70
N ASP A 13 -14.09 20.24 -1.25
CA ASP A 13 -14.64 21.60 -1.24
C ASP A 13 -15.40 21.95 -2.52
N ILE A 14 -15.43 21.05 -3.50
CA ILE A 14 -16.24 21.16 -4.71
C ILE A 14 -17.39 20.14 -4.67
N ASP A 15 -18.62 20.64 -4.67
CA ASP A 15 -19.84 19.82 -4.61
C ASP A 15 -19.96 18.79 -5.72
N GLU A 16 -19.51 19.12 -6.94
CA GLU A 16 -19.57 18.23 -8.10
C GLU A 16 -18.61 17.05 -7.91
N ASN A 17 -17.35 17.31 -7.56
CA ASN A 17 -16.37 16.26 -7.26
C ASN A 17 -16.84 15.34 -6.13
N PHE A 18 -17.39 15.89 -5.04
CA PHE A 18 -17.91 15.06 -3.96
C PHE A 18 -19.05 14.17 -4.44
N LYS A 19 -19.96 14.67 -5.28
CA LYS A 19 -21.05 13.85 -5.84
C LYS A 19 -20.51 12.71 -6.69
N ASP A 20 -19.45 12.93 -7.46
CA ASP A 20 -18.87 11.94 -8.35
C ASP A 20 -18.23 10.77 -7.59
N ILE A 21 -17.60 11.03 -6.44
CA ILE A 21 -17.00 9.95 -5.62
C ILE A 21 -17.95 9.38 -4.57
N ARG A 22 -18.98 10.13 -4.15
CA ARG A 22 -19.85 9.75 -3.03
C ARG A 22 -20.57 8.43 -3.26
N ALA A 23 -21.29 8.30 -4.38
CA ALA A 23 -22.14 7.12 -4.59
C ALA A 23 -21.32 5.82 -4.68
N PRO A 24 -20.22 5.76 -5.47
CA PRO A 24 -19.35 4.58 -5.47
C PRO A 24 -18.71 4.32 -4.09
N LEU A 25 -18.33 5.36 -3.35
CA LEU A 25 -17.73 5.22 -2.02
C LEU A 25 -18.73 4.66 -1.00
N GLU A 26 -19.98 5.15 -1.00
CA GLU A 26 -21.06 4.59 -0.16
C GLU A 26 -21.39 3.14 -0.52
N GLU A 27 -21.39 2.79 -1.82
CA GLU A 27 -21.62 1.42 -2.29
C GLU A 27 -20.53 0.46 -1.82
N GLU A 28 -19.26 0.87 -1.88
CA GLU A 28 -18.12 0.03 -1.51
C GLU A 28 -17.90 -0.07 0.01
N LEU A 29 -18.26 0.97 0.80
CA LEU A 29 -18.14 0.95 2.27
C LEU A 29 -19.20 0.07 2.95
N LEU A 30 -20.36 -0.15 2.31
CA LEU A 30 -21.48 -0.94 2.82
C LEU A 30 -21.90 -0.55 4.26
N ASP A 31 -22.56 -1.45 4.99
CA ASP A 31 -23.02 -1.23 6.38
C ASP A 31 -21.87 -1.28 7.42
N GLU A 32 -20.61 -1.41 6.99
CA GLU A 32 -19.44 -1.54 7.88
C GLU A 32 -18.91 -0.19 8.37
N LEU A 33 -18.93 0.83 7.50
CA LEU A 33 -18.37 2.15 7.75
C LEU A 33 -19.34 3.23 7.24
N SER A 34 -19.36 4.37 7.91
CA SER A 34 -20.21 5.50 7.56
C SER A 34 -19.43 6.59 6.83
N LEU A 35 -19.98 7.10 5.73
CA LEU A 35 -19.39 8.21 5.00
C LEU A 35 -19.90 9.55 5.53
N GLN A 36 -18.98 10.48 5.78
CA GLN A 36 -19.32 11.86 6.11
C GLN A 36 -18.49 12.83 5.26
N ARG A 37 -19.11 13.90 4.75
CA ARG A 37 -18.39 15.05 4.20
C ARG A 37 -18.09 16.06 5.30
N PHE A 38 -16.89 16.62 5.28
CA PHE A 38 -16.54 17.75 6.13
C PHE A 38 -17.29 19.02 5.70
N ASP A 39 -17.80 19.76 6.67
CA ASP A 39 -18.51 21.02 6.44
C ASP A 39 -17.50 22.15 6.17
N HIS A 40 -17.39 22.53 4.90
CA HIS A 40 -16.52 23.60 4.40
C HIS A 40 -17.25 24.94 4.21
N ASP A 41 -18.57 24.97 4.44
CA ASP A 41 -19.42 26.15 4.29
C ASP A 41 -19.52 26.95 5.59
N THR A 42 -19.50 26.27 6.74
CA THR A 42 -19.55 26.94 8.03
C THR A 42 -18.19 27.56 8.37
N PRO A 43 -18.07 28.89 8.41
CA PRO A 43 -16.80 29.58 8.69
C PRO A 43 -16.26 29.22 10.06
N PHE A 44 -14.94 29.35 10.23
CA PHE A 44 -14.30 29.26 11.53
C PHE A 44 -14.27 30.64 12.18
N ASP A 45 -14.40 30.68 13.51
CA ASP A 45 -14.20 31.93 14.24
C ASP A 45 -12.72 32.32 14.14
N THR A 46 -12.41 33.61 14.04
CA THR A 46 -11.08 34.08 13.59
C THR A 46 -9.90 33.71 14.49
N ASP A 47 -10.18 33.20 15.69
CA ASP A 47 -9.17 32.79 16.67
C ASP A 47 -9.05 31.25 16.69
N GLY A 48 -8.05 30.72 15.97
CA GLY A 48 -7.58 29.33 16.13
C GLY A 48 -8.20 28.28 15.21
N VAL A 49 -7.91 28.35 13.90
CA VAL A 49 -8.40 27.39 12.89
C VAL A 49 -8.14 25.93 13.27
N MET A 50 -6.98 25.62 13.85
CA MET A 50 -6.61 24.25 14.23
C MET A 50 -7.47 23.71 15.37
N ASP A 51 -7.75 24.51 16.41
CA ASP A 51 -8.55 24.08 17.56
C ASP A 51 -9.99 23.80 17.13
N GLU A 52 -10.55 24.66 16.26
CA GLU A 52 -11.89 24.45 15.73
C GLU A 52 -11.95 23.24 14.78
N LEU A 53 -10.94 23.07 13.92
CA LEU A 53 -10.83 21.90 13.06
C LEU A 53 -10.79 20.60 13.88
N GLU A 54 -9.93 20.53 14.90
CA GLU A 54 -9.83 19.38 15.79
C GLU A 54 -11.18 19.06 16.42
N ASN A 55 -11.85 20.06 17.00
CA ASN A 55 -13.14 19.88 17.66
C ASN A 55 -14.22 19.35 16.70
N ARG A 56 -14.27 19.87 15.46
CA ARG A 56 -15.24 19.43 14.45
C ARG A 56 -14.96 18.02 13.94
N VAL A 57 -13.70 17.68 13.69
CA VAL A 57 -13.30 16.34 13.22
C VAL A 57 -13.52 15.29 14.32
N LYS A 58 -13.15 15.61 15.55
CA LYS A 58 -13.22 14.72 16.71
C LYS A 58 -14.63 14.40 17.18
N SER A 59 -15.69 15.14 16.84
CA SER A 59 -16.96 14.99 17.56
C SER A 59 -17.75 13.70 17.22
N PRO A 60 -17.99 12.72 18.14
CA PRO A 60 -17.45 12.60 19.51
C PRO A 60 -16.14 11.82 19.63
N HIS A 61 -15.75 11.03 18.61
CA HIS A 61 -14.41 10.45 18.47
C HIS A 61 -13.80 10.82 17.11
N PHE A 62 -12.49 10.63 16.93
CA PHE A 62 -11.87 10.83 15.61
C PHE A 62 -12.37 9.80 14.58
N PRO A 63 -12.46 10.17 13.28
CA PRO A 63 -12.82 9.24 12.22
C PRO A 63 -11.73 8.18 12.02
N LEU A 64 -12.12 7.01 11.52
CA LEU A 64 -11.20 5.93 11.15
C LEU A 64 -10.24 6.35 10.03
N LEU A 65 -10.73 7.09 9.04
CA LEU A 65 -9.96 7.53 7.89
C LEU A 65 -10.38 8.94 7.48
N ILE A 66 -9.40 9.78 7.18
CA ILE A 66 -9.60 11.05 6.49
C ILE A 66 -9.22 10.87 5.02
N VAL A 67 -10.14 11.18 4.12
CA VAL A 67 -9.92 11.25 2.67
C VAL A 67 -9.86 12.72 2.30
N LEU A 68 -8.75 13.15 1.71
CA LEU A 68 -8.44 14.56 1.48
C LEU A 68 -8.24 14.81 -0.01
N ASP A 69 -9.03 15.73 -0.56
CA ASP A 69 -8.68 16.35 -1.84
C ASP A 69 -7.37 17.13 -1.69
N TYR A 70 -6.48 16.95 -2.65
CA TYR A 70 -5.21 17.66 -2.72
C TYR A 70 -5.37 19.18 -2.75
N ASP A 71 -6.47 19.70 -3.31
CA ASP A 71 -6.72 21.14 -3.42
C ASP A 71 -8.01 21.57 -2.71
N LEU A 72 -7.85 22.19 -1.53
CA LEU A 72 -8.94 22.77 -0.72
C LEU A 72 -9.05 24.30 -0.86
N THR A 73 -8.69 24.87 -2.00
CA THR A 73 -8.68 26.34 -2.19
C THR A 73 -10.06 26.97 -2.41
N ALA A 74 -11.08 26.21 -2.78
CA ALA A 74 -12.46 26.67 -2.91
C ALA A 74 -13.20 26.74 -1.56
N ALA A 75 -12.67 26.10 -0.51
CA ALA A 75 -13.25 26.11 0.83
C ALA A 75 -13.35 27.52 1.45
N SER A 76 -14.54 27.87 1.93
CA SER A 76 -14.85 29.19 2.49
C SER A 76 -14.37 29.38 3.94
N ASN A 77 -14.12 28.29 4.65
CA ASN A 77 -13.83 28.25 6.09
C ASN A 77 -12.34 28.38 6.46
N GLN A 78 -11.47 28.79 5.53
CA GLN A 78 -10.02 28.92 5.72
C GLN A 78 -9.25 27.61 5.99
N VAL A 79 -9.92 26.46 6.03
CA VAL A 79 -9.25 25.16 6.13
C VAL A 79 -8.44 24.93 4.85
N ARG A 80 -7.21 24.46 5.02
CA ARG A 80 -6.27 24.16 3.95
C ARG A 80 -5.73 22.77 4.16
N ARG A 81 -5.18 22.19 3.11
CA ARG A 81 -4.56 20.87 3.14
C ARG A 81 -3.54 20.74 4.27
N GLU A 82 -2.72 21.77 4.50
CA GLU A 82 -1.70 21.78 5.55
C GLU A 82 -2.31 21.67 6.96
N HIS A 83 -3.48 22.29 7.19
CA HIS A 83 -4.19 22.17 8.47
C HIS A 83 -4.67 20.74 8.71
N VAL A 84 -5.23 20.09 7.67
CA VAL A 84 -5.68 18.69 7.77
C VAL A 84 -4.49 17.74 7.95
N ARG A 85 -3.39 17.95 7.22
CA ARG A 85 -2.14 17.19 7.39
C ARG A 85 -1.62 17.29 8.82
N GLN A 86 -1.49 18.51 9.33
CA GLN A 86 -1.02 18.75 10.69
C GLN A 86 -1.91 18.06 11.74
N LEU A 87 -3.24 18.14 11.59
CA LEU A 87 -4.17 17.45 12.47
C LEU A 87 -3.95 15.93 12.46
N CYS A 88 -3.77 15.33 11.29
CA CYS A 88 -3.54 13.89 11.17
C CYS A 88 -2.23 13.47 11.81
N GLU A 89 -1.18 14.27 11.63
CA GLU A 89 0.15 14.03 12.22
C GLU A 89 0.10 14.17 13.76
N ASP A 90 -0.57 15.20 14.27
CA ASP A 90 -0.68 15.47 15.72
C ASP A 90 -1.50 14.42 16.47
N HIS A 91 -2.51 13.83 15.82
CA HIS A 91 -3.46 12.90 16.45
C HIS A 91 -3.33 11.45 15.98
N ASP A 92 -2.29 11.13 15.19
CA ASP A 92 -2.07 9.82 14.56
C ASP A 92 -3.34 9.35 13.80
N LEU A 93 -3.89 10.18 12.91
CA LEU A 93 -5.05 9.84 12.09
C LEU A 93 -4.64 9.29 10.72
N PRO A 94 -5.26 8.20 10.25
CA PRO A 94 -5.06 7.74 8.88
C PRO A 94 -5.53 8.81 7.88
N LEU A 95 -4.64 9.11 6.94
CA LEU A 95 -4.82 10.11 5.90
C LEU A 95 -4.56 9.50 4.54
N CYS A 96 -5.56 9.64 3.67
CA CYS A 96 -5.47 9.32 2.27
C CYS A 96 -5.69 10.58 1.44
N ILE A 97 -4.82 10.83 0.46
CA ILE A 97 -4.90 12.00 -0.42
C ILE A 97 -5.17 11.54 -1.85
N TYR A 98 -6.16 12.13 -2.51
CA TYR A 98 -6.37 11.95 -3.95
C TYR A 98 -6.14 13.27 -4.68
N HIS A 99 -5.65 13.18 -5.90
CA HIS A 99 -5.46 14.32 -6.79
C HIS A 99 -6.64 14.43 -7.77
N ARG A 100 -6.76 15.52 -8.52
CA ARG A 100 -7.77 15.67 -9.59
C ARG A 100 -7.11 15.33 -10.93
N ILE A 101 -7.84 14.74 -11.88
CA ILE A 101 -7.29 14.32 -13.20
C ILE A 101 -6.70 15.52 -13.97
N ASP A 102 -7.24 16.72 -13.79
CA ASP A 102 -6.81 17.93 -14.48
C ASP A 102 -5.54 18.57 -13.90
N SER A 103 -4.92 17.93 -12.90
CA SER A 103 -3.65 18.35 -12.33
C SER A 103 -2.52 18.06 -13.34
N GLY A 104 -1.74 19.09 -13.74
CA GLY A 104 -0.81 18.98 -14.87
C GLY A 104 0.33 17.95 -14.66
N LEU A 105 1.20 17.79 -15.67
CA LEU A 105 2.36 16.86 -15.64
C LEU A 105 3.28 16.97 -14.39
N GLU A 106 3.28 18.12 -13.69
CA GLU A 106 4.02 18.29 -12.43
C GLU A 106 3.35 17.58 -11.25
N ASP A 107 2.03 17.45 -11.25
CA ASP A 107 1.27 16.79 -10.18
C ASP A 107 1.39 15.26 -10.28
N GLU A 108 1.44 14.68 -11.48
CA GLU A 108 1.80 13.25 -11.65
C GLU A 108 3.18 12.91 -11.07
N ARG A 109 4.18 13.79 -11.25
CA ARG A 109 5.52 13.61 -10.67
C ARG A 109 5.52 13.75 -9.14
N ARG A 110 4.61 14.56 -8.59
CA ARG A 110 4.44 14.76 -7.13
C ARG A 110 3.63 13.65 -6.46
N VAL A 111 2.67 13.05 -7.17
CA VAL A 111 2.00 11.80 -6.76
C VAL A 111 3.04 10.70 -6.57
N LYS A 112 4.04 10.63 -7.45
CA LYS A 112 5.15 9.67 -7.38
C LYS A 112 6.22 9.95 -6.32
N VAL A 113 6.14 11.07 -5.59
CA VAL A 113 7.04 11.30 -4.44
C VAL A 113 6.57 10.39 -3.32
N TYR A 114 7.43 9.43 -2.95
CA TYR A 114 7.20 8.53 -1.84
C TYR A 114 7.07 9.34 -0.53
N GLU A 115 5.96 9.13 0.18
CA GLU A 115 5.71 9.70 1.51
C GLU A 115 5.26 8.54 2.42
N GLU A 116 6.02 8.28 3.48
CA GLU A 116 5.79 7.12 4.36
C GLU A 116 4.54 7.27 5.23
N ASP A 117 4.13 8.50 5.52
CA ASP A 117 3.17 8.86 6.56
C ASP A 117 1.75 9.17 6.04
N ARG A 118 1.45 8.77 4.79
CA ARG A 118 0.14 8.95 4.15
C ARG A 118 -0.01 8.04 2.95
N ILE A 119 -1.25 7.79 2.54
CA ILE A 119 -1.56 7.02 1.33
C ILE A 119 -1.97 7.98 0.21
N LYS A 120 -1.46 7.76 -1.01
CA LYS A 120 -1.84 8.52 -2.20
C LYS A 120 -2.65 7.65 -3.13
N ILE A 121 -3.83 8.12 -3.53
CA ILE A 121 -4.64 7.49 -4.57
C ILE A 121 -4.31 8.15 -5.91
N ASN A 122 -4.02 7.31 -6.91
CA ASN A 122 -3.77 7.77 -8.26
C ASN A 122 -5.10 8.16 -8.94
N PRO A 123 -5.30 9.44 -9.31
CA PRO A 123 -6.57 9.87 -9.90
C PRO A 123 -6.72 9.51 -11.38
N SER A 124 -5.64 9.07 -12.05
CA SER A 124 -5.66 8.74 -13.49
C SER A 124 -6.67 7.64 -13.84
N LYS A 125 -7.21 6.94 -12.84
CA LYS A 125 -8.19 5.86 -12.97
C LYS A 125 -9.66 6.34 -12.99
N GLY A 126 -9.95 7.61 -12.73
CA GLY A 126 -11.33 8.14 -12.69
C GLY A 126 -11.94 8.19 -11.28
N PRO A 127 -13.05 8.94 -11.09
CA PRO A 127 -13.70 9.10 -9.78
C PRO A 127 -14.18 7.80 -9.13
N GLU A 128 -14.70 6.86 -9.92
CA GLU A 128 -15.18 5.57 -9.42
C GLU A 128 -14.05 4.73 -8.80
N GLU A 129 -12.89 4.68 -9.46
CA GLU A 129 -11.72 3.97 -8.96
C GLU A 129 -11.10 4.69 -7.76
N VAL A 130 -11.10 6.03 -7.75
CA VAL A 130 -10.66 6.80 -6.55
C VAL A 130 -11.53 6.45 -5.34
N ALA A 131 -12.84 6.40 -5.53
CA ALA A 131 -13.79 6.03 -4.48
C ALA A 131 -13.59 4.57 -4.02
N ARG A 132 -13.41 3.63 -4.96
CA ARG A 132 -13.14 2.22 -4.62
C ARG A 132 -11.82 2.06 -3.85
N ASP A 133 -10.75 2.68 -4.32
CA ASP A 133 -9.45 2.65 -3.65
C ASP A 133 -9.58 3.25 -2.23
N ALA A 134 -10.26 4.39 -2.06
CA ALA A 134 -10.52 4.99 -0.76
C ALA A 134 -11.34 4.10 0.18
N ALA A 135 -12.39 3.43 -0.32
CA ALA A 135 -13.16 2.47 0.47
C ALA A 135 -12.30 1.29 0.93
N ASN A 136 -11.50 0.72 0.02
CA ASN A 136 -10.65 -0.43 0.32
C ASN A 136 -9.51 -0.09 1.29
N ILE A 137 -9.00 1.15 1.22
CA ILE A 137 -8.09 1.71 2.23
C ILE A 137 -8.79 1.80 3.59
N ALA A 138 -10.01 2.31 3.65
CA ALA A 138 -10.78 2.41 4.90
C ALA A 138 -11.03 1.02 5.52
N LYS A 139 -11.42 0.03 4.70
CA LYS A 139 -11.58 -1.37 5.12
C LYS A 139 -10.26 -1.95 5.65
N GLY A 140 -9.13 -1.66 5.01
CA GLY A 140 -7.81 -2.08 5.47
C GLY A 140 -7.48 -1.54 6.87
N PHE A 141 -7.69 -0.24 7.11
CA PHE A 141 -7.51 0.34 8.45
C PHE A 141 -8.50 -0.24 9.48
N ASN A 142 -9.75 -0.52 9.08
CA ASN A 142 -10.73 -1.16 9.95
C ASN A 142 -10.27 -2.57 10.38
N GLN A 143 -9.76 -3.38 9.44
CA GLN A 143 -9.22 -4.70 9.73
C GLN A 143 -8.06 -4.61 10.73
N ILE A 144 -7.11 -3.70 10.52
CA ILE A 144 -5.98 -3.49 11.44
C ILE A 144 -6.48 -3.11 12.83
N ARG A 145 -7.38 -2.12 12.92
CA ARG A 145 -7.97 -1.66 14.19
C ARG A 145 -8.57 -2.83 14.97
N ASN A 146 -9.36 -3.67 14.30
CA ASN A 146 -10.07 -4.78 14.93
C ASN A 146 -9.09 -5.87 15.36
N SER A 147 -8.18 -6.29 14.49
CA SER A 147 -7.14 -7.28 14.81
C SER A 147 -6.26 -6.83 15.98
N PHE A 148 -5.88 -5.54 16.01
CA PHE A 148 -5.07 -4.98 17.09
C PHE A 148 -5.85 -4.87 18.40
N ALA A 149 -7.10 -4.41 18.35
CA ALA A 149 -7.96 -4.31 19.52
C ALA A 149 -8.25 -5.67 20.16
N ASP A 150 -8.50 -6.70 19.34
CA ASP A 150 -8.72 -8.08 19.78
C ASP A 150 -7.48 -8.64 20.46
N ALA A 151 -6.31 -8.46 19.85
CA ALA A 151 -5.07 -9.02 20.38
C ALA A 151 -4.54 -8.28 21.63
N LEU A 152 -4.80 -6.98 21.78
CA LEU A 152 -4.59 -6.27 23.06
C LEU A 152 -5.54 -6.76 24.18
N GLY A 153 -6.58 -7.51 23.86
CA GLY A 153 -7.43 -8.19 24.84
C GLY A 153 -6.76 -9.42 25.46
N THR A 154 -5.77 -10.01 24.77
CA THR A 154 -5.13 -11.28 25.13
C THR A 154 -3.66 -11.14 25.51
N GLU A 155 -2.94 -10.18 24.91
CA GLU A 155 -1.51 -9.94 25.10
C GLU A 155 -1.19 -8.46 25.37
N SER A 156 0.03 -8.16 25.81
CA SER A 156 0.44 -6.78 26.11
C SER A 156 0.71 -5.93 24.86
N GLN A 157 1.14 -6.54 23.75
CA GLN A 157 1.20 -5.95 22.40
C GLN A 157 1.19 -7.08 21.35
N PRO A 158 0.29 -7.08 20.35
CA PRO A 158 0.32 -8.07 19.28
C PRO A 158 1.56 -7.95 18.39
N ALA A 159 2.10 -9.08 17.93
CA ALA A 159 3.16 -9.03 16.92
C ALA A 159 2.56 -8.87 15.52
N ILE A 160 3.22 -8.07 14.68
CA ILE A 160 2.84 -7.83 13.28
C ILE A 160 2.52 -9.12 12.51
N PRO A 161 3.28 -10.23 12.64
CA PRO A 161 2.95 -11.47 11.95
C PRO A 161 1.59 -12.08 12.33
N GLU A 162 1.07 -11.84 13.52
CA GLU A 162 -0.27 -12.31 13.90
C GLU A 162 -1.37 -11.47 13.24
N ILE A 163 -1.19 -10.14 13.20
CA ILE A 163 -2.13 -9.21 12.55
C ILE A 163 -2.29 -9.55 11.06
N LEU A 164 -1.20 -9.96 10.41
CA LEU A 164 -1.17 -10.30 8.99
C LEU A 164 -1.50 -11.76 8.67
N ASP A 165 -1.74 -12.60 9.67
CA ASP A 165 -1.75 -14.08 9.55
C ASP A 165 -0.55 -14.61 8.72
N ALA A 166 0.63 -14.06 9.00
CA ALA A 166 1.80 -14.27 8.17
C ALA A 166 2.37 -15.70 8.33
N PRO A 167 2.75 -16.38 7.24
CA PRO A 167 3.39 -17.69 7.30
C PRO A 167 4.68 -17.64 8.13
N ARG A 168 4.94 -18.70 8.91
CA ARG A 168 6.15 -18.76 9.78
C ARG A 168 7.46 -18.46 9.04
N GLY A 169 7.58 -18.89 7.78
CA GLY A 169 8.78 -18.70 6.96
C GLY A 169 9.07 -17.25 6.56
N VAL A 170 8.14 -16.31 6.74
CA VAL A 170 8.32 -14.89 6.35
C VAL A 170 8.64 -13.96 7.52
N ARG A 171 8.52 -14.43 8.77
CA ARG A 171 8.66 -13.61 9.98
C ARG A 171 9.98 -12.81 10.02
N GLY A 172 11.11 -13.47 9.75
CA GLY A 172 12.41 -12.79 9.71
C GLY A 172 12.55 -11.74 8.60
N LYS A 173 11.81 -11.87 7.49
CA LYS A 173 11.74 -10.82 6.47
C LYS A 173 10.89 -9.65 6.93
N LEU A 174 9.73 -9.90 7.55
CA LEU A 174 8.88 -8.84 8.11
C LEU A 174 9.66 -8.00 9.13
N ASP A 175 10.45 -8.66 10.00
CA ASP A 175 11.33 -7.95 10.94
C ASP A 175 12.31 -6.99 10.21
N GLN A 176 12.86 -7.40 9.06
CA GLN A 176 13.78 -6.57 8.26
C GLN A 176 13.09 -5.37 7.61
N TYR A 177 11.82 -5.48 7.21
CA TYR A 177 11.04 -4.31 6.77
C TYR A 177 10.87 -3.34 7.94
N SER A 178 10.60 -3.83 9.15
CA SER A 178 10.38 -2.99 10.33
C SER A 178 11.64 -2.30 10.88
N TRP A 179 12.85 -2.65 10.43
CA TRP A 179 14.10 -2.03 10.93
C TRP A 179 14.25 -0.55 10.57
N GLY A 180 13.61 -0.09 9.49
CA GLY A 180 13.56 1.33 9.13
C GLY A 180 12.63 2.15 10.01
N ASN A 181 11.59 1.51 10.58
CA ASN A 181 10.52 2.22 11.29
C ASN A 181 10.06 1.57 12.61
N PRO A 182 10.97 1.11 13.50
CA PRO A 182 10.59 0.34 14.69
C PRO A 182 9.81 1.18 15.71
N GLY A 183 10.07 2.50 15.76
CA GLY A 183 9.41 3.42 16.70
C GLY A 183 7.98 3.81 16.31
N ALA A 184 7.66 3.83 15.01
CA ALA A 184 6.30 4.10 14.52
C ALA A 184 5.41 2.87 14.68
N LEU A 185 5.94 1.67 14.39
CA LEU A 185 5.17 0.42 14.42
C LEU A 185 4.86 -0.10 15.83
N MET A 186 5.72 0.16 16.81
CA MET A 186 5.61 -0.36 18.18
C MET A 186 5.34 0.73 19.23
N GLY A 187 5.14 1.98 18.78
CA GLY A 187 5.20 3.17 19.63
C GLY A 187 4.00 3.31 20.56
N GLY A 188 4.26 3.24 21.86
CA GLY A 188 3.39 3.72 22.93
C GLY A 188 4.24 4.08 24.15
N GLY A 189 4.06 5.29 24.69
CA GLY A 189 4.69 5.67 25.95
C GLY A 189 4.06 4.90 27.13
N PRO A 190 4.75 4.76 28.28
CA PRO A 190 4.21 4.05 29.45
C PRO A 190 2.88 4.63 29.96
N ASP A 191 2.57 5.88 29.62
CA ASP A 191 1.36 6.61 30.04
C ASP A 191 0.28 6.71 28.93
N MET A 192 0.49 6.10 27.77
CA MET A 192 -0.47 6.14 26.67
C MET A 192 -1.70 5.29 27.01
N ASN A 193 -2.90 5.85 26.88
CA ASN A 193 -4.12 5.08 27.11
C ASN A 193 -4.37 4.08 25.96
N ARG A 194 -5.24 3.10 26.20
CA ARG A 194 -5.53 2.02 25.24
C ARG A 194 -6.04 2.55 23.90
N ASP A 195 -6.89 3.57 23.91
CA ASP A 195 -7.53 4.11 22.70
C ASP A 195 -6.50 4.85 21.83
N ASP A 196 -5.61 5.62 22.45
CA ASP A 196 -4.49 6.28 21.76
C ASP A 196 -3.49 5.26 21.20
N LEU A 197 -3.20 4.19 21.95
CA LEU A 197 -2.33 3.12 21.47
C LEU A 197 -2.92 2.39 20.25
N ILE A 198 -4.21 2.05 20.29
CA ILE A 198 -4.90 1.43 19.15
C ILE A 198 -4.87 2.38 17.96
N ARG A 199 -5.18 3.66 18.16
CA ARG A 199 -5.20 4.68 17.09
C ARG A 199 -3.84 4.79 16.42
N ARG A 200 -2.81 5.07 17.21
CA ARG A 200 -1.44 5.19 16.75
C ARG A 200 -0.97 3.93 16.02
N SER A 201 -1.16 2.76 16.62
CA SER A 201 -0.71 1.50 16.03
C SER A 201 -1.46 1.20 14.73
N THR A 202 -2.77 1.48 14.67
CA THR A 202 -3.57 1.30 13.44
C THR A 202 -3.05 2.17 12.31
N THR A 203 -2.76 3.45 12.59
CA THR A 203 -2.28 4.41 11.60
C THR A 203 -0.91 4.04 11.07
N HIS A 204 0.08 3.88 11.95
CA HIS A 204 1.45 3.61 11.54
C HIS A 204 1.61 2.22 10.92
N LEU A 205 0.93 1.20 11.46
CA LEU A 205 0.94 -0.12 10.85
C LEU A 205 0.25 -0.12 9.50
N GLY A 206 -0.85 0.61 9.33
CA GLY A 206 -1.52 0.72 8.04
C GLY A 206 -0.66 1.38 6.97
N TYR A 207 0.03 2.47 7.32
CA TYR A 207 1.01 3.08 6.41
C TYR A 207 2.17 2.14 6.07
N TRP A 208 2.73 1.45 7.07
CA TRP A 208 3.80 0.49 6.80
C TRP A 208 3.35 -0.68 5.93
N ILE A 209 2.16 -1.25 6.17
CA ILE A 209 1.64 -2.33 5.33
C ILE A 209 1.46 -1.80 3.90
N HIS A 210 0.76 -0.69 3.73
CA HIS A 210 0.41 -0.16 2.41
C HIS A 210 1.63 0.34 1.64
N ASN A 211 2.38 1.27 2.24
CA ASN A 211 3.47 1.99 1.57
C ASN A 211 4.78 1.21 1.52
N GLU A 212 5.01 0.26 2.44
CA GLU A 212 6.24 -0.54 2.44
C GLU A 212 6.02 -2.00 2.03
N LEU A 213 5.17 -2.72 2.75
CA LEU A 213 5.07 -4.17 2.60
C LEU A 213 4.43 -4.59 1.27
N LEU A 214 3.37 -3.88 0.84
CA LEU A 214 2.64 -4.17 -0.40
C LEU A 214 3.30 -3.55 -1.64
N GLU A 215 3.94 -2.39 -1.47
CA GLU A 215 4.60 -1.64 -2.54
C GLU A 215 5.94 -2.25 -2.95
N PHE A 216 6.75 -2.73 -1.99
CA PHE A 216 8.08 -3.26 -2.26
C PHE A 216 8.14 -4.79 -2.11
N PRO A 217 8.11 -5.56 -3.22
CA PRO A 217 8.21 -7.01 -3.19
C PRO A 217 9.39 -7.60 -2.41
N GLY A 218 9.11 -8.63 -1.61
CA GLY A 218 10.13 -9.39 -0.89
C GLY A 218 9.56 -10.44 0.05
N ALA A 219 8.72 -10.02 1.00
CA ALA A 219 7.89 -10.92 1.80
C ALA A 219 6.65 -11.34 1.01
N LEU A 220 5.94 -10.34 0.50
CA LEU A 220 4.86 -10.46 -0.47
C LEU A 220 5.39 -10.18 -1.88
N LEU A 221 4.73 -10.74 -2.88
CA LEU A 221 4.99 -10.51 -4.30
C LEU A 221 3.70 -9.96 -4.91
N ASN A 222 3.76 -8.79 -5.55
CA ASN A 222 2.69 -8.33 -6.44
C ASN A 222 2.69 -9.16 -7.75
N PRO A 223 1.72 -8.98 -8.68
CA PRO A 223 1.61 -9.83 -9.87
C PRO A 223 2.86 -9.81 -10.76
N ILE A 224 3.45 -8.64 -10.95
CA ILE A 224 4.64 -8.45 -11.80
C ILE A 224 5.88 -9.08 -11.13
N ALA A 225 6.02 -8.89 -9.82
CA ALA A 225 7.10 -9.48 -9.05
C ALA A 225 6.98 -11.01 -8.96
N LEU A 226 5.76 -11.56 -8.91
CA LEU A 226 5.54 -13.01 -8.97
C LEU A 226 5.92 -13.57 -10.36
N ALA A 227 5.51 -12.90 -11.44
CA ALA A 227 5.91 -13.29 -12.79
C ALA A 227 7.44 -13.26 -12.96
N ALA A 228 8.09 -12.19 -12.53
CA ALA A 228 9.55 -12.08 -12.50
C ALA A 228 10.18 -13.18 -11.64
N TYR A 229 9.65 -13.44 -10.44
CA TYR A 229 10.15 -14.47 -9.54
C TYR A 229 10.07 -15.88 -10.14
N LEU A 230 9.02 -16.14 -10.93
CA LEU A 230 8.83 -17.36 -11.70
C LEU A 230 9.55 -17.34 -13.06
N ASN A 231 10.22 -16.23 -13.40
CA ASN A 231 10.93 -16.00 -14.65
C ASN A 231 10.04 -16.19 -15.89
N VAL A 232 8.83 -15.64 -15.86
CA VAL A 232 7.88 -15.66 -16.98
C VAL A 232 7.48 -14.26 -17.38
N ASP A 233 7.02 -14.10 -18.62
CA ASP A 233 6.52 -12.82 -19.11
C ASP A 233 5.36 -12.30 -18.24
N HIS A 234 5.54 -11.09 -17.73
CA HIS A 234 4.61 -10.46 -16.79
C HIS A 234 3.30 -10.02 -17.44
N GLU A 235 3.31 -9.58 -18.70
CA GLU A 235 2.10 -9.16 -19.40
C GLU A 235 1.18 -10.38 -19.57
N SER A 236 1.71 -11.46 -20.13
CA SER A 236 0.99 -12.73 -20.30
C SER A 236 0.51 -13.32 -18.97
N PHE A 237 1.32 -13.26 -17.92
CA PHE A 237 0.96 -13.76 -16.58
C PHE A 237 -0.16 -12.94 -15.93
N CYS A 238 -0.15 -11.62 -16.10
CA CYS A 238 -1.15 -10.72 -15.53
C CYS A 238 -2.49 -10.81 -16.27
N GLU A 239 -2.48 -10.95 -17.59
CA GLU A 239 -3.70 -11.04 -18.41
C GLU A 239 -4.45 -12.36 -18.25
N ALA A 240 -3.74 -13.48 -18.10
CA ALA A 240 -4.35 -14.81 -18.03
C ALA A 240 -4.38 -15.35 -16.59
N LEU A 241 -5.56 -15.24 -15.94
CA LEU A 241 -5.79 -15.74 -14.58
C LEU A 241 -5.43 -17.22 -14.39
N ALA A 242 -5.49 -18.03 -15.44
CA ALA A 242 -5.10 -19.45 -15.41
C ALA A 242 -3.64 -19.67 -14.94
N TYR A 243 -2.73 -18.72 -15.18
CA TYR A 243 -1.36 -18.81 -14.66
C TYR A 243 -1.24 -18.43 -13.18
N GLN A 244 -2.17 -17.65 -12.66
CA GLN A 244 -2.21 -17.20 -11.27
C GLN A 244 -2.94 -18.19 -10.36
N GLU A 245 -3.95 -18.90 -10.88
CA GLU A 245 -4.76 -19.88 -10.15
C GLU A 245 -3.97 -20.94 -9.37
N PRO A 246 -2.88 -21.53 -9.90
CA PRO A 246 -2.05 -22.48 -9.15
C PRO A 246 -1.49 -21.90 -7.85
N PHE A 247 -1.40 -20.58 -7.75
CA PHE A 247 -0.86 -19.86 -6.60
C PHE A 247 -1.94 -19.30 -5.67
N ASN A 248 -3.23 -19.59 -5.87
CA ASN A 248 -4.31 -19.03 -5.03
C ASN A 248 -4.13 -19.32 -3.53
N ASN A 249 -3.63 -20.50 -3.15
CA ASN A 249 -3.35 -20.85 -1.75
C ASN A 249 -2.24 -20.01 -1.11
N ALA A 250 -1.46 -19.30 -1.93
CA ALA A 250 -0.40 -18.39 -1.50
C ALA A 250 -0.87 -16.94 -1.37
N LEU A 251 -2.13 -16.62 -1.70
CA LEU A 251 -2.65 -15.26 -1.62
C LEU A 251 -2.56 -14.67 -0.20
N TYR A 252 -2.35 -13.37 -0.17
CA TYR A 252 -2.48 -12.51 0.98
C TYR A 252 -3.94 -12.07 1.12
N GLU A 253 -4.50 -12.28 2.31
CA GLU A 253 -5.91 -11.99 2.64
C GLU A 253 -6.01 -11.01 3.82
N GLY A 254 -4.92 -10.31 4.15
CA GLY A 254 -4.88 -9.36 5.26
C GLY A 254 -5.31 -7.94 4.84
N PRO A 255 -5.05 -6.93 5.72
CA PRO A 255 -5.32 -5.52 5.44
C PRO A 255 -4.92 -5.08 4.04
N PHE A 256 -5.84 -4.38 3.36
CA PHE A 256 -5.69 -3.85 2.00
C PHE A 256 -5.64 -4.90 0.88
N SER A 257 -5.98 -6.17 1.14
CA SER A 257 -6.03 -7.21 0.10
C SER A 257 -7.06 -6.94 -1.01
N GLU A 258 -8.01 -6.03 -0.83
CA GLU A 258 -8.97 -5.65 -1.88
C GLU A 258 -8.39 -4.67 -2.92
N LEU A 259 -7.24 -4.03 -2.63
CA LEU A 259 -6.57 -3.11 -3.57
C LEU A 259 -5.83 -3.84 -4.70
N GLY A 260 -5.62 -5.15 -4.57
CA GLY A 260 -4.79 -5.89 -5.52
C GLY A 260 -4.57 -7.35 -5.12
N ARG A 261 -3.62 -8.00 -5.79
CA ARG A 261 -3.28 -9.40 -5.48
C ARG A 261 -1.82 -9.48 -5.07
N TRP A 262 -1.58 -10.05 -3.91
CA TRP A 262 -0.24 -10.35 -3.43
C TRP A 262 -0.13 -11.80 -2.98
N TRP A 263 1.06 -12.37 -3.12
CA TRP A 263 1.35 -13.74 -2.72
C TRP A 263 2.48 -13.80 -1.71
N TRP A 264 2.31 -14.59 -0.67
CA TRP A 264 3.35 -14.89 0.29
C TRP A 264 4.46 -15.72 -0.36
N THR A 265 5.67 -15.16 -0.43
CA THR A 265 6.83 -15.82 -1.04
C THR A 265 7.06 -17.25 -0.51
N PRO A 266 7.01 -17.53 0.81
CA PRO A 266 7.21 -18.89 1.30
C PRO A 266 6.11 -19.87 0.89
N LYS A 267 4.87 -19.40 0.69
CA LYS A 267 3.77 -20.24 0.19
C LYS A 267 3.96 -20.51 -1.31
N VAL A 268 4.43 -19.53 -2.08
CA VAL A 268 4.84 -19.72 -3.48
C VAL A 268 5.97 -20.76 -3.58
N ASP A 269 7.01 -20.65 -2.76
CA ASP A 269 8.12 -21.61 -2.75
C ASP A 269 7.66 -23.03 -2.39
N LYS A 270 6.71 -23.16 -1.46
CA LYS A 270 6.09 -24.44 -1.14
C LYS A 270 5.41 -25.06 -2.36
N ILE A 271 4.62 -24.27 -3.11
CA ILE A 271 3.94 -24.73 -4.33
C ILE A 271 4.98 -25.16 -5.38
N ARG A 272 6.04 -24.37 -5.58
CA ARG A 272 7.14 -24.72 -6.50
C ARG A 272 7.79 -26.05 -6.11
N ALA A 273 8.02 -26.27 -4.82
CA ALA A 273 8.58 -27.50 -4.29
C ALA A 273 7.65 -28.71 -4.49
N GLU A 274 6.32 -28.54 -4.36
CA GLU A 274 5.33 -29.59 -4.62
C GLU A 274 5.32 -30.06 -6.08
N HIS A 275 5.78 -29.21 -7.01
CA HIS A 275 5.92 -29.55 -8.41
C HIS A 275 7.28 -30.15 -8.78
N MET A 276 8.22 -30.32 -7.83
CA MET A 276 9.51 -30.94 -8.11
C MET A 276 9.40 -32.42 -8.50
N THR A 277 10.28 -32.88 -9.39
CA THR A 277 10.46 -34.29 -9.73
C THR A 277 11.83 -34.78 -9.28
N ASP A 278 12.04 -36.11 -9.24
CA ASP A 278 13.33 -36.71 -8.85
C ASP A 278 14.50 -36.32 -9.77
N THR A 279 14.22 -35.74 -10.94
CA THR A 279 15.22 -35.27 -11.90
C THR A 279 15.61 -33.81 -11.70
N ASP A 280 14.87 -33.05 -10.90
CA ASP A 280 15.11 -31.62 -10.70
C ASP A 280 16.29 -31.41 -9.75
N THR A 281 17.27 -30.62 -10.19
CA THR A 281 18.43 -30.21 -9.37
C THR A 281 18.19 -28.89 -8.64
N GLU A 282 17.20 -28.11 -9.09
CA GLU A 282 16.82 -26.81 -8.54
C GLU A 282 15.28 -26.68 -8.50
N MET A 283 14.76 -25.72 -7.74
CA MET A 283 13.31 -25.46 -7.73
C MET A 283 12.83 -25.04 -9.12
N PRO A 284 11.75 -25.64 -9.65
CA PRO A 284 11.26 -25.31 -10.98
C PRO A 284 10.80 -23.85 -11.07
N LEU A 285 10.95 -23.28 -12.26
CA LEU A 285 10.46 -21.97 -12.65
C LEU A 285 9.07 -22.08 -13.29
N GLY A 286 8.43 -20.94 -13.56
CA GLY A 286 7.05 -20.85 -14.03
C GLY A 286 6.77 -21.71 -15.26
N GLN A 287 7.57 -21.59 -16.33
CA GLN A 287 7.40 -22.39 -17.55
C GLN A 287 7.38 -23.90 -17.28
N THR A 288 8.22 -24.38 -16.36
CA THR A 288 8.28 -25.81 -16.02
C THR A 288 7.05 -26.21 -15.22
N ILE A 289 6.62 -25.40 -14.26
CA ILE A 289 5.41 -25.63 -13.45
C ILE A 289 4.18 -25.66 -14.35
N PHE A 290 4.02 -24.66 -15.22
CA PHE A 290 2.86 -24.53 -16.11
C PHE A 290 2.79 -25.66 -17.14
N ARG A 291 3.92 -26.09 -17.70
CA ARG A 291 3.97 -27.28 -18.55
C ARG A 291 3.52 -28.54 -17.81
N ARG A 292 3.95 -28.72 -16.55
CA ARG A 292 3.55 -29.86 -15.70
C ARG A 292 2.07 -29.81 -15.33
N LEU A 293 1.49 -28.61 -15.29
CA LEU A 293 0.06 -28.36 -15.09
C LEU A 293 -0.75 -28.38 -16.39
N GLU A 294 -0.14 -28.72 -17.53
CA GLU A 294 -0.78 -28.76 -18.85
C GLU A 294 -1.40 -27.40 -19.28
N LEU A 295 -0.85 -26.30 -18.79
CA LEU A 295 -1.23 -24.95 -19.19
C LEU A 295 -0.55 -24.56 -20.52
N PRO A 296 -1.08 -23.55 -21.25
CA PRO A 296 -0.44 -23.03 -22.45
C PRO A 296 1.00 -22.59 -22.19
N GLU A 297 1.82 -22.60 -23.24
CA GLU A 297 3.19 -22.12 -23.16
C GLU A 297 3.21 -20.61 -22.89
N ILE A 298 4.09 -20.19 -21.99
CA ILE A 298 4.32 -18.78 -21.65
C ILE A 298 5.78 -18.44 -21.90
N GLU A 299 6.01 -17.23 -22.42
CA GLU A 299 7.35 -16.73 -22.66
C GLU A 299 8.10 -16.46 -21.37
N GLN A 300 9.43 -16.39 -21.48
CA GLN A 300 10.31 -16.08 -20.36
C GLN A 300 10.29 -14.58 -20.05
N ALA A 301 10.55 -14.21 -18.79
CA ALA A 301 10.72 -12.82 -18.40
C ALA A 301 11.92 -12.17 -19.11
N VAL A 302 11.71 -10.96 -19.63
CA VAL A 302 12.76 -10.12 -20.25
C VAL A 302 13.14 -8.95 -19.35
N CYS A 303 14.40 -8.52 -19.43
CA CYS A 303 14.89 -7.37 -18.67
C CYS A 303 14.45 -6.05 -19.32
N HIS A 304 13.86 -5.15 -18.54
CA HIS A 304 13.42 -3.82 -18.97
C HIS A 304 14.35 -2.70 -18.48
N ASP A 305 15.63 -2.72 -18.88
CA ASP A 305 16.59 -1.62 -18.68
C ASP A 305 17.04 -1.15 -20.06
N GLY A 306 16.91 0.14 -20.38
CA GLY A 306 16.61 0.67 -21.72
C GLY A 306 17.56 0.27 -22.86
N GLU A 307 18.86 0.07 -22.60
CA GLU A 307 19.83 -0.42 -23.60
C GLU A 307 19.90 -1.96 -23.72
N SER A 308 19.19 -2.68 -22.86
CA SER A 308 19.31 -4.12 -22.59
C SER A 308 17.94 -4.83 -22.61
N GLU A 309 17.02 -4.33 -23.44
CA GLU A 309 15.81 -5.07 -23.80
C GLU A 309 16.26 -6.39 -24.46
N ASN A 310 15.86 -7.53 -23.88
CA ASN A 310 16.18 -8.92 -24.26
C ASN A 310 17.28 -9.64 -23.47
N HIS A 311 17.71 -9.16 -22.30
CA HIS A 311 18.42 -10.06 -21.37
C HIS A 311 17.44 -11.03 -20.72
N GLU A 312 17.78 -12.32 -20.80
CA GLU A 312 17.09 -13.40 -20.08
C GLU A 312 17.32 -13.28 -18.57
N ASP A 313 16.48 -13.95 -17.79
CA ASP A 313 16.60 -14.07 -16.33
C ASP A 313 16.25 -12.81 -15.53
N ALA A 314 15.24 -12.07 -15.99
CA ALA A 314 14.73 -10.87 -15.32
C ALA A 314 13.89 -11.19 -14.08
N ARG A 315 14.56 -11.62 -13.00
CA ARG A 315 13.92 -12.15 -11.78
C ARG A 315 13.59 -11.14 -10.68
N TYR A 316 13.74 -9.84 -10.95
CA TYR A 316 13.50 -8.78 -9.98
C TYR A 316 12.47 -7.79 -10.50
N TYR A 317 11.81 -7.09 -9.58
CA TYR A 317 10.85 -6.04 -9.85
C TYR A 317 11.51 -4.67 -9.76
N CYS A 318 11.40 -3.86 -10.82
CA CYS A 318 11.82 -2.46 -10.81
C CYS A 318 10.69 -1.59 -10.27
N ILE A 319 10.89 -0.98 -9.11
CA ILE A 319 9.87 -0.16 -8.42
C ILE A 319 9.49 1.12 -9.19
N ILE A 320 10.40 1.65 -10.01
CA ILE A 320 10.16 2.90 -10.75
C ILE A 320 9.48 2.63 -12.10
N LYS A 321 9.89 1.55 -12.78
CA LYS A 321 9.31 1.15 -14.07
C LYS A 321 8.07 0.28 -13.92
N GLU A 322 7.88 -0.31 -12.75
CA GLU A 322 6.88 -1.34 -12.47
C GLU A 322 7.00 -2.53 -13.44
N LYS A 323 8.24 -2.94 -13.76
CA LYS A 323 8.55 -4.00 -14.74
C LYS A 323 9.66 -4.92 -14.27
N SER A 324 9.79 -6.09 -14.89
CA SER A 324 10.87 -7.04 -14.63
C SER A 324 12.25 -6.50 -15.04
N VAL A 325 13.25 -6.71 -14.19
CA VAL A 325 14.67 -6.39 -14.45
C VAL A 325 15.58 -7.53 -13.99
N CYS A 326 16.73 -7.68 -14.63
CA CYS A 326 17.74 -8.66 -14.22
C CYS A 326 18.70 -8.06 -13.19
N GLU A 327 19.45 -8.93 -12.50
CA GLU A 327 20.38 -8.52 -11.44
C GLU A 327 21.51 -7.61 -11.95
N GLU A 328 22.05 -7.93 -13.11
CA GLU A 328 23.18 -7.22 -13.71
C GLU A 328 22.80 -5.77 -14.04
N HIS A 329 21.59 -5.53 -14.53
CA HIS A 329 21.12 -4.24 -15.02
C HIS A 329 20.26 -3.47 -14.02
N SER A 330 20.36 -3.83 -12.73
CA SER A 330 19.63 -3.13 -11.67
C SER A 330 20.42 -3.07 -10.38
N LYS A 331 20.05 -2.13 -9.50
CA LYS A 331 20.68 -1.93 -8.20
C LYS A 331 19.62 -1.90 -7.10
N ASN A 332 20.06 -2.15 -5.87
CA ASN A 332 19.29 -1.85 -4.67
C ASN A 332 20.01 -0.68 -3.97
N PRO A 333 19.65 0.59 -4.27
CA PRO A 333 20.30 1.74 -3.67
C PRO A 333 19.93 1.84 -2.19
N GLU A 334 20.94 2.07 -1.34
CA GLU A 334 20.76 2.21 0.11
C GLU A 334 19.76 3.33 0.44
N GLY A 335 18.81 3.05 1.34
CA GLY A 335 17.84 4.03 1.83
C GLY A 335 16.63 4.27 0.92
N TRP A 336 16.55 3.65 -0.26
CA TRP A 336 15.41 3.78 -1.17
C TRP A 336 14.43 2.61 -1.09
N ILE A 337 14.95 1.42 -0.78
CA ILE A 337 14.20 0.17 -0.75
C ILE A 337 14.34 -0.41 0.66
N PRO A 338 13.23 -0.79 1.32
CA PRO A 338 13.28 -1.45 2.62
C PRO A 338 14.15 -2.71 2.58
N MET A 339 14.89 -3.00 3.65
CA MET A 339 15.82 -4.13 3.67
C MET A 339 15.15 -5.48 3.41
N GLY A 340 13.91 -5.66 3.86
CA GLY A 340 13.15 -6.90 3.65
C GLY A 340 12.64 -7.08 2.21
N ALA A 341 12.67 -6.03 1.38
CA ALA A 341 12.22 -6.04 -0.02
C ALA A 341 13.24 -6.65 -0.98
N THR A 342 13.59 -7.90 -0.68
CA THR A 342 14.61 -8.71 -1.39
C THR A 342 14.33 -8.95 -2.88
N ARG A 343 13.15 -8.59 -3.40
CA ARG A 343 12.77 -8.72 -4.82
C ARG A 343 12.59 -7.38 -5.53
N SER A 344 12.74 -6.27 -4.83
CA SER A 344 12.71 -4.92 -5.38
C SER A 344 14.10 -4.43 -5.75
N ARG A 345 14.20 -3.78 -6.91
CA ARG A 345 15.41 -3.11 -7.41
C ARG A 345 15.02 -1.85 -8.19
N ILE A 346 16.00 -1.07 -8.60
CA ILE A 346 15.86 0.04 -9.56
C ILE A 346 16.75 -0.29 -10.76
N SER A 347 16.20 -0.21 -11.97
CA SER A 347 16.97 -0.35 -13.22
C SER A 347 18.08 0.70 -13.27
N ARG A 348 19.25 0.36 -13.81
CA ARG A 348 20.39 1.29 -13.86
C ARG A 348 20.07 2.58 -14.62
N ASP A 349 19.29 2.50 -15.69
CA ASP A 349 18.91 3.68 -16.48
C ASP A 349 18.03 4.65 -15.70
N GLU A 350 17.01 4.15 -14.99
CA GLU A 350 16.17 5.02 -14.15
C GLU A 350 16.98 5.60 -12.99
N LEU A 351 17.85 4.82 -12.37
CA LEU A 351 18.70 5.34 -11.30
C LEU A 351 19.61 6.46 -11.82
N ALA A 352 20.21 6.30 -13.00
CA ALA A 352 21.03 7.34 -13.63
C ALA A 352 20.24 8.61 -13.97
N ARG A 353 18.95 8.49 -14.30
CA ARG A 353 18.05 9.65 -14.51
C ARG A 353 17.72 10.38 -13.21
N LEU A 354 17.53 9.62 -12.13
CA LEU A 354 17.14 10.15 -10.81
C LEU A 354 18.34 10.72 -10.04
N GLU A 355 19.54 10.20 -10.26
CA GLU A 355 20.78 10.66 -9.66
C GLU A 355 21.74 11.25 -10.71
N PRO A 356 21.51 12.47 -11.22
CA PRO A 356 22.36 13.06 -12.27
C PRO A 356 23.83 13.31 -11.84
N TRP A 357 24.20 13.05 -10.58
CA TRP A 357 25.51 13.38 -10.00
C TRP A 357 26.30 12.21 -9.40
N THR A 358 25.85 10.95 -9.50
CA THR A 358 26.54 9.78 -8.88
C THR A 358 27.35 8.91 -9.84
N LEU A 359 27.44 9.28 -11.13
CA LEU A 359 28.36 8.66 -12.09
C LEU A 359 29.56 9.57 -12.34
N SER A 360 30.48 9.62 -11.37
CA SER A 360 31.85 10.12 -11.54
C SER A 360 32.86 9.11 -11.07
#